data_AF-A0A5E6NQC3-F1
#
_entry.id   AF-A0A5E6NQC3-F1
#
_cell.length_a   1.000
_cell.length_b   1.000
_cell.length_c   1.000
_cell.angle_alpha   90.00
_cell.angle_beta   90.00
_cell.angle_gamma   90.00
#
_symmetry.space_group_name_H-M   'P 1'
#
loop_
_entity.id
_entity.type
_entity.pdbx_description
1 polymer ?
#
loop_
_entity_poly.entity_id
_entity_poly.type
_entity_poly.pdbx_seq_one_letter_code
_entity_poly.pdbx_strand_id
1 'polypeptide(L)'
;MDSNNDGKIDNQDTNFNNLKIWQDKNSDGKLDEGELLSLAQAGVKSLNTNYNNSNEVDANNNAHKQQGSFTTTAGATNKMNDVWFDVDLAKTIETDLVEVNDVIANLPNLAGFGNVHSLHQAMALDTSGELQDLVEQVISASGAEQNDALTQMIYHWTGVEDIDPNSRTADRMYGNVIGDARKLKALEELMGQEWLGTWCGGDRDRNPHGKAALILLKAFDDLQLYIKDKLFDDNNNDNLLSKIRISTNDEGELTEVHVSTFINYLEFEYADNPQQTLNQLRQVKTHC
;
A
#
# COMPACT_ATOMS: atom_id res chain seq x y z
N MET A 1 -14.28 0.62 31.76
CA MET A 1 -15.26 1.16 30.80
C MET A 1 -16.64 0.79 31.29
N ASP A 2 -16.95 -0.49 31.42
CA ASP A 2 -17.88 -1.00 32.44
C ASP A 2 -17.17 -0.88 33.81
N SER A 3 -17.73 -0.09 34.72
CA SER A 3 -17.12 0.29 36.01
C SER A 3 -17.79 -0.39 37.20
N ASN A 4 -19.01 -0.87 37.02
CA ASN A 4 -19.76 -1.62 38.02
C ASN A 4 -19.78 -3.15 37.75
N ASN A 5 -19.20 -3.59 36.62
CA ASN A 5 -19.09 -4.97 36.14
C ASN A 5 -20.44 -5.67 35.95
N ASP A 6 -21.46 -4.94 35.48
CA ASP A 6 -22.80 -5.49 35.25
C ASP A 6 -23.02 -6.02 33.81
N GLY A 7 -21.99 -6.00 32.97
CA GLY A 7 -22.00 -6.56 31.62
C GLY A 7 -22.60 -5.63 30.56
N LYS A 8 -22.76 -4.35 30.88
CA LYS A 8 -23.15 -3.30 29.95
C LYS A 8 -22.36 -2.02 30.25
N ILE A 9 -22.24 -1.18 29.24
CA ILE A 9 -21.70 0.17 29.37
C ILE A 9 -22.90 1.12 29.25
N ASP A 10 -23.28 1.77 30.35
CA ASP A 10 -24.45 2.66 30.43
C ASP A 10 -24.23 3.88 31.35
N ASN A 11 -25.28 4.66 31.61
CA ASN A 11 -25.16 5.90 32.39
C ASN A 11 -24.77 5.72 33.86
N GLN A 12 -24.71 4.48 34.37
CA GLN A 12 -24.15 4.18 35.68
C GLN A 12 -22.62 4.10 35.66
N ASP A 13 -22.00 4.13 34.47
CA ASP A 13 -20.56 4.09 34.30
C ASP A 13 -19.90 5.46 34.24
N THR A 14 -18.78 5.57 34.96
CA THR A 14 -18.02 6.82 35.09
C THR A 14 -17.60 7.41 33.74
N ASN A 15 -17.29 6.55 32.75
CA ASN A 15 -16.77 6.97 31.45
C ASN A 15 -17.80 6.93 30.31
N PHE A 16 -19.08 6.62 30.59
CA PHE A 16 -20.09 6.49 29.54
C PHE A 16 -20.25 7.75 28.69
N ASN A 17 -20.24 8.92 29.32
CA ASN A 17 -20.42 10.21 28.64
C ASN A 17 -19.23 10.60 27.74
N ASN A 18 -18.07 9.92 27.91
CA ASN A 18 -16.89 10.14 27.08
C ASN A 18 -16.99 9.40 25.74
N LEU A 19 -17.83 8.36 25.66
CA LEU A 19 -18.06 7.63 24.42
C LEU A 19 -18.85 8.49 23.42
N LYS A 20 -18.44 8.40 22.17
CA LYS A 20 -19.05 9.06 21.02
C LYS A 20 -19.32 8.06 19.92
N ILE A 21 -20.26 8.39 19.05
CA ILE A 21 -20.50 7.70 17.78
C ILE A 21 -20.06 8.67 16.69
N TRP A 22 -19.11 8.24 15.86
CA TRP A 22 -18.78 8.94 14.64
C TRP A 22 -19.62 8.37 13.50
N GLN A 23 -20.34 9.26 12.82
CA GLN A 23 -21.02 8.95 11.58
C GLN A 23 -20.43 9.80 10.48
N ASP A 24 -19.51 9.21 9.72
CA ASP A 24 -18.98 9.79 8.49
C ASP A 24 -20.11 9.87 7.45
N LYS A 25 -20.53 11.09 7.11
CA LYS A 25 -21.66 11.37 6.23
C LYS A 25 -21.25 11.50 4.77
N ASN A 26 -19.99 11.79 4.51
CA ASN A 26 -19.47 12.03 3.16
C ASN A 26 -18.54 10.90 2.68
N SER A 27 -18.23 9.94 3.57
CA SER A 27 -17.35 8.79 3.34
C SER A 27 -15.91 9.18 2.99
N ASP A 28 -15.40 10.27 3.56
CA ASP A 28 -14.04 10.75 3.32
C ASP A 28 -13.01 10.30 4.37
N GLY A 29 -13.47 9.61 5.43
CA GLY A 29 -12.63 9.07 6.49
C GLY A 29 -12.05 10.12 7.43
N LYS A 30 -12.54 11.36 7.41
CA LYS A 30 -12.13 12.46 8.29
C LYS A 30 -13.27 12.87 9.20
N LEU A 31 -12.93 13.28 10.41
CA LEU A 31 -13.94 13.78 11.32
C LEU A 31 -14.33 15.22 10.96
N ASP A 32 -15.52 15.40 10.42
CA ASP A 32 -16.08 16.71 10.10
C ASP A 32 -17.03 17.25 11.18
N GLU A 33 -17.33 18.56 11.08
CA GLU A 33 -18.30 19.21 11.96
C GLU A 33 -19.68 18.56 11.84
N GLY A 34 -20.25 18.15 12.98
CA GLY A 34 -21.58 17.53 13.03
C GLY A 34 -21.62 16.04 12.73
N GLU A 35 -20.47 15.37 12.65
CA GLU A 35 -20.37 13.91 12.50
C GLU A 35 -20.14 13.16 13.81
N LEU A 36 -19.63 13.86 14.84
CA LEU A 36 -19.43 13.28 16.17
C LEU A 36 -20.67 13.48 17.04
N LEU A 37 -21.32 12.37 17.41
CA LEU A 37 -22.51 12.35 18.24
C LEU A 37 -22.19 11.78 19.63
N SER A 38 -22.88 12.27 20.67
CA SER A 38 -23.01 11.50 21.91
C SER A 38 -23.86 10.25 21.69
N LEU A 39 -23.70 9.22 22.53
CA LEU A 39 -24.53 8.02 22.51
C LEU A 39 -26.03 8.36 22.57
N ALA A 40 -26.43 9.30 23.43
CA ALA A 40 -27.81 9.75 23.54
C ALA A 40 -28.34 10.41 22.26
N GLN A 41 -27.53 11.26 21.59
CA GLN A 41 -27.89 11.84 20.29
C GLN A 41 -28.04 10.78 19.20
N ALA A 42 -27.24 9.72 19.25
CA ALA A 42 -27.36 8.56 18.35
C ALA A 42 -28.48 7.58 18.77
N GLY A 43 -29.24 7.87 19.82
CA GLY A 43 -30.33 7.01 20.30
C GLY A 43 -29.86 5.74 21.01
N VAL A 44 -28.62 5.70 21.48
CA VAL A 44 -28.02 4.57 22.21
C VAL A 44 -28.15 4.79 23.72
N LYS A 45 -28.73 3.81 24.42
CA LYS A 45 -28.91 3.83 25.87
C LYS A 45 -27.83 3.03 26.60
N SER A 46 -27.47 1.86 26.08
CA SER A 46 -26.46 0.98 26.68
C SER A 46 -25.82 0.09 25.63
N LEU A 47 -24.55 -0.24 25.81
CA LEU A 47 -23.80 -1.19 24.98
C LEU A 47 -23.61 -2.49 25.78
N ASN A 48 -23.92 -3.65 25.22
CA ASN A 48 -23.67 -4.94 25.89
C ASN A 48 -22.20 -5.34 25.69
N THR A 49 -21.52 -5.79 26.74
CA THR A 49 -20.12 -6.20 26.65
C THR A 49 -19.95 -7.65 26.17
N ASN A 50 -21.01 -8.45 26.17
CA ASN A 50 -21.00 -9.81 25.63
C ASN A 50 -21.11 -9.81 24.10
N TYR A 51 -20.36 -10.69 23.45
CA TYR A 51 -20.36 -10.89 22.01
C TYR A 51 -20.22 -12.37 21.64
N ASN A 52 -20.55 -12.69 20.39
CA ASN A 52 -20.23 -13.97 19.78
C ASN A 52 -19.21 -13.77 18.68
N ASN A 53 -18.26 -14.69 18.54
CA ASN A 53 -17.38 -14.73 17.38
C ASN A 53 -18.18 -15.11 16.13
N SER A 54 -17.82 -14.53 14.99
CA SER A 54 -18.47 -14.77 13.71
C SER A 54 -17.45 -14.87 12.57
N ASN A 55 -17.82 -15.64 11.55
CA ASN A 55 -17.09 -15.78 10.29
C ASN A 55 -17.84 -15.12 9.13
N GLU A 56 -18.81 -14.26 9.42
CA GLU A 56 -19.56 -13.51 8.42
C GLU A 56 -18.65 -12.53 7.69
N VAL A 57 -18.75 -12.54 6.36
CA VAL A 57 -18.11 -11.60 5.45
C VAL A 57 -19.20 -11.03 4.56
N ASP A 58 -19.26 -9.71 4.44
CA ASP A 58 -20.29 -9.04 3.64
C ASP A 58 -19.94 -8.99 2.14
N ALA A 59 -20.83 -8.38 1.34
CA ALA A 59 -20.66 -8.29 -0.11
C ALA A 59 -19.47 -7.42 -0.55
N ASN A 60 -18.91 -6.61 0.35
CA ASN A 60 -17.75 -5.77 0.12
C ASN A 60 -16.49 -6.35 0.80
N ASN A 61 -16.50 -7.65 1.13
CA ASN A 61 -15.42 -8.38 1.80
C ASN A 61 -15.08 -7.92 3.23
N ASN A 62 -15.89 -7.07 3.87
CA ASN A 62 -15.62 -6.73 5.28
C ASN A 62 -16.02 -7.90 6.18
N ALA A 63 -15.14 -8.27 7.10
CA ALA A 63 -15.39 -9.36 8.03
C ALA A 63 -16.01 -8.85 9.34
N HIS A 64 -17.14 -9.42 9.74
CA HIS A 64 -17.85 -9.10 10.98
C HIS A 64 -17.42 -10.10 12.05
N LYS A 65 -16.28 -9.85 12.72
CA LYS A 65 -15.56 -10.83 13.54
C LYS A 65 -16.19 -11.08 14.90
N GLN A 66 -16.72 -10.03 15.54
CA GLN A 66 -17.45 -10.13 16.80
C GLN A 66 -18.80 -9.43 16.66
N GLN A 67 -19.86 -10.11 17.10
CA GLN A 67 -21.22 -9.59 17.05
C GLN A 67 -21.81 -9.53 18.45
N GLY A 68 -21.98 -8.32 18.95
CA GLY A 68 -22.65 -7.98 20.20
C GLY A 68 -23.98 -7.29 19.96
N SER A 69 -24.40 -6.49 20.95
CA SER A 69 -25.66 -5.74 20.86
C SER A 69 -25.62 -4.44 21.64
N PHE A 70 -26.53 -3.54 21.31
CA PHE A 70 -26.81 -2.35 22.10
C PHE A 70 -28.31 -2.17 22.27
N THR A 71 -28.72 -1.45 23.32
CA THR A 71 -30.11 -1.08 23.55
C THR A 71 -30.32 0.38 23.20
N THR A 72 -31.37 0.67 22.45
CA THR A 72 -31.75 2.05 22.09
C THR A 72 -32.45 2.77 23.24
N THR A 73 -32.55 4.09 23.16
CA THR A 73 -33.36 4.90 24.10
C THR A 73 -34.85 4.55 24.05
N ALA A 74 -35.32 3.99 22.93
CA ALA A 74 -36.67 3.45 22.77
C ALA A 74 -36.84 2.03 23.35
N GLY A 75 -35.76 1.40 23.87
CA GLY A 75 -35.78 0.08 24.49
C GLY A 75 -35.64 -1.10 23.52
N ALA A 76 -35.38 -0.85 22.23
CA ALA A 76 -35.12 -1.91 21.26
C ALA A 76 -33.66 -2.40 21.36
N THR A 77 -33.43 -3.68 21.10
CA THR A 77 -32.07 -4.25 21.02
C THR A 77 -31.65 -4.39 19.56
N ASN A 78 -30.49 -3.84 19.22
CA ASN A 78 -29.90 -3.85 17.88
C ASN A 78 -28.50 -4.47 17.89
N LYS A 79 -27.99 -4.84 16.72
CA LYS A 79 -26.64 -5.41 16.55
C LYS A 79 -25.56 -4.34 16.69
N MET A 80 -24.42 -4.76 17.24
CA MET A 80 -23.17 -3.99 17.26
C MET A 80 -22.06 -4.95 16.83
N ASN A 81 -21.26 -4.57 15.84
CA ASN A 81 -20.26 -5.47 15.26
C ASN A 81 -18.86 -4.86 15.38
N ASP A 82 -17.87 -5.73 15.61
CA ASP A 82 -16.47 -5.48 15.28
C ASP A 82 -16.29 -5.83 13.79
N VAL A 83 -16.02 -4.80 12.98
CA VAL A 83 -15.92 -4.89 11.53
C VAL A 83 -14.48 -4.66 11.11
N TRP A 84 -13.92 -5.66 10.43
CA TRP A 84 -12.61 -5.63 9.84
C TRP A 84 -12.79 -5.28 8.37
N PHE A 85 -12.53 -4.03 8.02
CA PHE A 85 -12.71 -3.53 6.67
C PHE A 85 -11.71 -4.19 5.71
N ASP A 86 -12.18 -4.46 4.49
CA ASP A 86 -11.28 -4.74 3.37
C ASP A 86 -10.59 -3.43 2.98
N VAL A 87 -9.25 -3.43 3.00
CA VAL A 87 -8.43 -2.23 2.79
C VAL A 87 -7.32 -2.54 1.81
N ASP A 88 -6.97 -1.55 1.00
CA ASP A 88 -5.76 -1.62 0.18
C ASP A 88 -4.55 -1.25 1.05
N LEU A 89 -3.77 -2.26 1.42
CA LEU A 89 -2.61 -2.09 2.30
C LEU A 89 -1.44 -1.38 1.62
N ALA A 90 -1.44 -1.23 0.28
CA ALA A 90 -0.45 -0.39 -0.40
C ALA A 90 -0.79 1.11 -0.27
N LYS A 91 -2.07 1.45 -0.05
CA LYS A 91 -2.55 2.83 0.06
C LYS A 91 -2.52 3.31 1.51
N THR A 92 -1.38 3.82 1.93
CA THR A 92 -1.15 4.32 3.28
C THR A 92 -0.99 5.83 3.32
N ILE A 93 -1.12 6.40 4.52
CA ILE A 93 -0.79 7.79 4.80
C ILE A 93 0.39 7.78 5.75
N GLU A 94 1.49 8.38 5.33
CA GLU A 94 2.64 8.56 6.20
C GLU A 94 2.28 9.46 7.38
N THR A 95 2.70 9.02 8.56
CA THR A 95 2.57 9.76 9.83
C THR A 95 3.96 9.93 10.43
N ASP A 96 4.08 10.76 11.48
CA ASP A 96 5.34 11.00 12.19
C ASP A 96 6.50 11.51 11.31
N LEU A 97 6.19 12.42 10.37
CA LEU A 97 7.15 13.01 9.43
C LEU A 97 8.28 13.76 10.15
N VAL A 98 9.49 13.64 9.62
CA VAL A 98 10.69 14.37 10.06
C VAL A 98 11.01 15.54 9.12
N GLU A 99 11.81 16.49 9.63
CA GLU A 99 12.30 17.62 8.85
C GLU A 99 13.21 17.13 7.71
N VAL A 100 12.86 17.51 6.47
CA VAL A 100 13.66 17.25 5.28
C VAL A 100 14.57 18.45 5.06
N ASN A 101 15.89 18.22 5.05
CA ASN A 101 16.86 19.29 4.84
C ASN A 101 16.92 19.73 3.36
N ASP A 102 17.56 20.88 3.09
CA ASP A 102 17.65 21.45 1.75
C ASP A 102 18.36 20.55 0.72
N VAL A 103 19.29 19.70 1.16
CA VAL A 103 20.00 18.78 0.23
C VAL A 103 19.04 17.73 -0.28
N ILE A 104 18.33 17.05 0.62
CA ILE A 104 17.33 16.04 0.29
C ILE A 104 16.18 16.67 -0.50
N ALA A 105 15.73 17.87 -0.11
CA ALA A 105 14.65 18.58 -0.79
C ALA A 105 14.94 18.91 -2.27
N ASN A 106 16.21 18.99 -2.67
CA ASN A 106 16.64 19.21 -4.05
C ASN A 106 16.79 17.91 -4.87
N LEU A 107 16.71 16.74 -4.23
CA LEU A 107 16.70 15.45 -4.92
C LEU A 107 15.28 15.08 -5.36
N PRO A 108 15.11 14.21 -6.38
CA PRO A 108 13.81 13.67 -6.74
C PRO A 108 13.13 12.99 -5.55
N ASN A 109 11.79 13.06 -5.51
CA ASN A 109 10.99 12.38 -4.49
C ASN A 109 10.07 11.34 -5.13
N LEU A 110 9.78 10.29 -4.36
CA LEU A 110 8.75 9.30 -4.66
C LEU A 110 7.83 9.23 -3.44
N ALA A 111 6.51 9.17 -3.67
CA ALA A 111 5.57 8.95 -2.58
C ALA A 111 5.84 7.62 -1.87
N GLY A 112 5.49 7.52 -0.59
CA GLY A 112 5.52 6.25 0.14
C GLY A 112 4.31 5.39 -0.18
N PHE A 113 4.47 4.08 0.02
CA PHE A 113 3.44 3.06 -0.21
C PHE A 113 3.59 1.95 0.82
N GLY A 114 2.46 1.37 1.24
CA GLY A 114 2.47 0.29 2.21
C GLY A 114 3.22 0.67 3.48
N ASN A 115 4.27 -0.10 3.78
CA ASN A 115 5.12 0.11 4.95
C ASN A 115 6.33 1.01 4.67
N VAL A 116 6.45 1.56 3.46
CA VAL A 116 7.64 2.30 3.00
C VAL A 116 7.35 3.80 3.00
N HIS A 117 8.21 4.55 3.68
CA HIS A 117 8.18 6.02 3.65
C HIS A 117 8.47 6.57 2.24
N SER A 118 8.04 7.79 1.96
CA SER A 118 8.46 8.54 0.78
C SER A 118 9.97 8.64 0.72
N LEU A 119 10.54 8.72 -0.49
CA LEU A 119 11.98 8.68 -0.68
C LEU A 119 12.69 9.80 0.11
N HIS A 120 12.12 11.00 0.17
CA HIS A 120 12.61 12.10 1.00
C HIS A 120 12.57 11.80 2.50
N GLN A 121 11.47 11.23 3.01
CA GLN A 121 11.37 10.88 4.42
C GLN A 121 12.32 9.74 4.78
N ALA A 122 12.44 8.73 3.92
CA ALA A 122 13.39 7.64 4.09
C ALA A 122 14.84 8.17 4.13
N MET A 123 15.22 9.08 3.22
CA MET A 123 16.55 9.72 3.26
C MET A 123 16.75 10.56 4.53
N ALA A 124 15.71 11.26 5.00
CA ALA A 124 15.82 12.09 6.21
C ALA A 124 15.91 11.25 7.50
N LEU A 125 15.32 10.05 7.51
CA LEU A 125 15.41 9.08 8.60
C LEU A 125 16.73 8.29 8.58
N ASP A 126 17.34 8.11 7.41
CA ASP A 126 18.60 7.41 7.25
C ASP A 126 19.78 8.26 7.75
N THR A 127 20.16 8.04 9.01
CA THR A 127 21.29 8.73 9.65
C THR A 127 22.66 8.37 9.05
N SER A 128 22.77 7.29 8.26
CA SER A 128 24.01 6.90 7.61
C SER A 128 24.31 7.74 6.36
N GLY A 129 23.27 8.25 5.70
CA GLY A 129 23.35 8.93 4.41
C GLY A 129 23.44 8.00 3.19
N GLU A 130 23.46 6.68 3.39
CA GLU A 130 23.61 5.70 2.31
C GLU A 130 22.47 5.79 1.28
N LEU A 131 21.22 6.02 1.72
CA LEU A 131 20.11 6.18 0.79
C LEU A 131 20.29 7.41 -0.11
N GLN A 132 20.77 8.52 0.47
CA GLN A 132 20.99 9.75 -0.28
C GLN A 132 22.09 9.54 -1.33
N ASP A 133 23.20 8.91 -0.95
CA ASP A 133 24.31 8.59 -1.86
C ASP A 133 23.84 7.69 -3.02
N LEU A 134 22.98 6.70 -2.74
CA LEU A 134 22.40 5.82 -3.76
C LEU A 134 21.50 6.59 -4.74
N VAL A 135 20.67 7.52 -4.26
CA VAL A 135 19.83 8.37 -5.12
C VAL A 135 20.71 9.22 -6.03
N GLU A 136 21.75 9.87 -5.51
CA GLU A 136 22.70 10.67 -6.29
C GLU A 136 23.46 9.81 -7.32
N GLN A 137 23.82 8.58 -6.96
CA GLN A 137 24.46 7.64 -7.87
C GLN A 137 23.52 7.22 -9.01
N VAL A 138 22.25 6.93 -8.73
CA VAL A 138 21.25 6.62 -9.77
C VAL A 138 21.18 7.77 -10.76
N ILE A 139 21.08 9.02 -10.27
CA ILE A 139 20.96 10.23 -11.10
C ILE A 139 22.18 10.45 -11.99
N SER A 140 23.38 10.20 -11.48
CA SER A 140 24.64 10.49 -12.17
C SER A 140 25.15 9.36 -13.08
N ALA A 141 24.79 8.10 -12.79
CA ALA A 141 25.23 6.94 -13.54
C ALA A 141 24.42 6.72 -14.84
N SER A 142 24.87 5.78 -15.68
CA SER A 142 24.12 5.34 -16.87
C SER A 142 24.26 3.84 -17.14
N GLY A 143 23.39 3.31 -17.99
CA GLY A 143 23.47 1.90 -18.43
C GLY A 143 23.37 0.90 -17.28
N ALA A 144 24.27 -0.08 -17.24
CA ALA A 144 24.25 -1.16 -16.26
C ALA A 144 24.54 -0.67 -14.83
N GLU A 145 25.44 0.31 -14.66
CA GLU A 145 25.79 0.87 -13.36
C GLU A 145 24.59 1.57 -12.73
N GLN A 146 23.85 2.35 -13.51
CA GLN A 146 22.61 2.98 -13.05
C GLN A 146 21.56 1.96 -12.63
N ASN A 147 21.42 0.86 -13.37
CA ASN A 147 20.45 -0.19 -13.04
C ASN A 147 20.84 -0.94 -11.75
N ASP A 148 22.12 -1.14 -11.50
CA ASP A 148 22.61 -1.74 -10.25
C ASP A 148 22.39 -0.79 -9.07
N ALA A 149 22.78 0.48 -9.20
CA ALA A 149 22.53 1.51 -8.20
C ALA A 149 21.03 1.65 -7.90
N LEU A 150 20.17 1.59 -8.91
CA LEU A 150 18.71 1.62 -8.74
C LEU A 150 18.20 0.42 -7.95
N THR A 151 18.78 -0.77 -8.19
CA THR A 151 18.43 -1.98 -7.43
C THR A 151 18.80 -1.82 -5.96
N GLN A 152 20.02 -1.35 -5.68
CA GLN A 152 20.47 -1.11 -4.29
C GLN A 152 19.64 -0.01 -3.61
N MET A 153 19.34 1.07 -4.33
CA MET A 153 18.48 2.16 -3.85
C MET A 153 17.10 1.63 -3.44
N ILE A 154 16.47 0.76 -4.25
CA ILE A 154 15.18 0.16 -3.90
C ILE A 154 15.29 -0.71 -2.65
N TYR A 155 16.35 -1.52 -2.54
CA TYR A 155 16.54 -2.38 -1.36
C TYR A 155 16.68 -1.56 -0.09
N HIS A 156 17.52 -0.52 -0.11
CA HIS A 156 17.73 0.36 1.03
C HIS A 156 16.51 1.22 1.35
N TRP A 157 15.83 1.74 0.32
CA TRP A 157 14.59 2.49 0.48
C TRP A 157 13.48 1.66 1.14
N THR A 158 13.39 0.38 0.78
CA THR A 158 12.40 -0.55 1.34
C THR A 158 12.87 -1.25 2.62
N GLY A 159 14.10 -0.99 3.09
CA GLY A 159 14.66 -1.57 4.33
C GLY A 159 14.94 -3.07 4.25
N VAL A 160 15.25 -3.59 3.07
CA VAL A 160 15.45 -5.03 2.81
C VAL A 160 16.90 -5.37 2.44
N GLU A 161 17.81 -4.40 2.44
CA GLU A 161 19.22 -4.53 2.06
C GLU A 161 19.95 -5.69 2.76
N ASP A 162 19.62 -5.92 4.03
CA ASP A 162 20.21 -6.93 4.92
C ASP A 162 19.55 -8.32 4.83
N ILE A 163 18.49 -8.48 4.04
CA ILE A 163 17.83 -9.78 3.88
C ILE A 163 18.72 -10.73 3.08
N ASP A 164 18.92 -11.95 3.60
CA ASP A 164 19.64 -13.01 2.88
C ASP A 164 18.96 -13.29 1.52
N PRO A 165 19.66 -13.11 0.38
CA PRO A 165 19.12 -13.36 -0.95
C PRO A 165 18.51 -14.76 -1.15
N ASN A 166 18.91 -15.74 -0.35
CA ASN A 166 18.40 -17.12 -0.44
C ASN A 166 17.25 -17.43 0.52
N SER A 167 16.84 -16.49 1.38
CA SER A 167 15.85 -16.71 2.44
C SER A 167 14.45 -17.09 1.94
N ARG A 168 14.16 -16.86 0.66
CA ARG A 168 12.88 -17.19 -0.01
C ARG A 168 12.99 -18.39 -0.96
N THR A 169 13.96 -19.27 -0.72
CA THR A 169 14.09 -20.54 -1.45
C THR A 169 12.86 -21.42 -1.20
N ALA A 170 12.27 -21.99 -2.26
CA ALA A 170 11.09 -22.84 -2.14
C ALA A 170 11.37 -24.09 -1.28
N ASP A 171 10.46 -24.44 -0.39
CA ASP A 171 10.62 -25.52 0.62
C ASP A 171 10.74 -26.94 0.03
N ARG A 172 10.51 -27.10 -1.28
CA ARG A 172 10.38 -28.40 -1.95
C ARG A 172 11.23 -28.47 -3.23
N MET A 173 10.59 -28.67 -4.38
CA MET A 173 11.22 -29.12 -5.63
C MET A 173 11.89 -28.01 -6.44
N TYR A 174 11.46 -26.75 -6.28
CA TYR A 174 11.84 -25.69 -7.21
C TYR A 174 13.18 -25.01 -6.86
N GLY A 175 13.67 -25.12 -5.62
CA GLY A 175 14.88 -24.41 -5.18
C GLY A 175 14.68 -22.89 -5.19
N ASN A 176 15.78 -22.13 -5.35
CA ASN A 176 15.75 -20.66 -5.32
C ASN A 176 15.37 -20.07 -6.70
N VAL A 177 14.10 -20.21 -7.09
CA VAL A 177 13.59 -19.67 -8.37
C VAL A 177 13.38 -18.15 -8.36
N ILE A 178 13.34 -17.52 -7.19
CA ILE A 178 13.26 -16.05 -7.08
C ILE A 178 14.64 -15.40 -7.23
N GLY A 179 15.73 -16.17 -7.04
CA GLY A 179 17.10 -15.69 -7.17
C GLY A 179 17.52 -14.84 -5.97
N ASP A 180 17.02 -13.60 -5.92
CA ASP A 180 17.26 -12.67 -4.82
C ASP A 180 15.96 -12.37 -4.06
N ALA A 181 15.87 -12.90 -2.84
CA ALA A 181 14.72 -12.73 -1.94
C ALA A 181 14.37 -11.26 -1.69
N ARG A 182 15.33 -10.34 -1.78
CA ARG A 182 15.12 -8.90 -1.57
C ARG A 182 14.17 -8.29 -2.58
N LYS A 183 14.13 -8.82 -3.80
CA LYS A 183 13.14 -8.40 -4.82
C LYS A 183 11.71 -8.64 -4.36
N LEU A 184 11.46 -9.82 -3.81
CA LEU A 184 10.15 -10.15 -3.25
C LEU A 184 9.89 -9.31 -2.00
N LYS A 185 10.88 -9.21 -1.10
CA LYS A 185 10.70 -8.44 0.13
C LYS A 185 10.37 -6.97 -0.13
N ALA A 186 11.05 -6.33 -1.06
CA ALA A 186 10.76 -4.95 -1.46
C ALA A 186 9.31 -4.78 -1.96
N LEU A 187 8.82 -5.72 -2.77
CA LEU A 187 7.42 -5.72 -3.22
C LEU A 187 6.43 -5.90 -2.05
N GLU A 188 6.74 -6.76 -1.09
CA GLU A 188 5.89 -6.98 0.08
C GLU A 188 5.78 -5.73 0.97
N GLU A 189 6.89 -5.03 1.18
CA GLU A 189 6.90 -3.79 1.96
C GLU A 189 6.09 -2.68 1.25
N LEU A 190 6.26 -2.52 -0.05
CA LEU A 190 5.51 -1.53 -0.85
C LEU A 190 4.01 -1.88 -0.94
N MET A 191 3.66 -3.16 -0.97
CA MET A 191 2.27 -3.63 -0.98
C MET A 191 1.63 -3.65 0.41
N GLY A 192 2.42 -3.43 1.48
CA GLY A 192 1.97 -3.53 2.87
C GLY A 192 1.55 -4.93 3.30
N GLN A 193 1.93 -5.97 2.55
CA GLN A 193 1.52 -7.35 2.83
C GLN A 193 2.53 -8.39 2.34
N GLU A 194 2.65 -9.47 3.12
CA GLU A 194 3.50 -10.62 2.82
C GLU A 194 2.93 -11.48 1.69
N TRP A 195 3.80 -12.02 0.84
CA TRP A 195 3.39 -12.99 -0.16
C TRP A 195 3.06 -14.33 0.48
N LEU A 196 1.93 -14.90 0.08
CA LEU A 196 1.48 -16.23 0.44
C LEU A 196 0.86 -16.98 -0.76
N GLY A 197 1.65 -17.87 -1.34
CA GLY A 197 1.27 -18.78 -2.42
C GLY A 197 0.51 -20.01 -1.98
N THR A 198 0.02 -20.76 -2.97
CA THR A 198 -0.69 -22.03 -2.77
C THR A 198 -0.12 -23.09 -3.69
N TRP A 199 0.28 -24.22 -3.12
CA TRP A 199 0.67 -25.41 -3.87
C TRP A 199 -0.54 -26.07 -4.52
N CYS A 200 -0.33 -26.91 -5.54
CA CYS A 200 -1.41 -27.68 -6.16
C CYS A 200 -2.21 -28.54 -5.16
N GLY A 201 -1.58 -28.92 -4.04
CA GLY A 201 -2.21 -29.66 -2.95
C GLY A 201 -3.00 -28.81 -1.93
N GLY A 202 -3.04 -27.49 -2.10
CA GLY A 202 -3.74 -26.55 -1.21
C GLY A 202 -2.88 -25.98 -0.07
N ASP A 203 -1.68 -26.51 0.16
CA ASP A 203 -0.76 -25.98 1.18
C ASP A 203 -0.36 -24.54 0.86
N ARG A 204 -0.34 -23.67 1.88
CA ARG A 204 0.08 -22.27 1.77
C ARG A 204 1.58 -22.16 1.99
N ASP A 205 2.26 -21.34 1.19
CA ASP A 205 3.71 -21.19 1.23
C ASP A 205 4.13 -19.74 1.04
N ARG A 206 5.06 -19.28 1.89
CA ARG A 206 5.62 -17.93 1.84
C ARG A 206 6.77 -17.80 0.83
N ASN A 207 7.22 -18.93 0.28
CA ASN A 207 8.30 -19.00 -0.68
C ASN A 207 7.72 -19.20 -2.10
N PRO A 208 8.01 -18.28 -3.04
CA PRO A 208 7.46 -18.35 -4.38
C PRO A 208 8.00 -19.57 -5.14
N HIS A 209 7.13 -20.20 -5.92
CA HIS A 209 7.47 -21.42 -6.65
C HIS A 209 6.88 -21.45 -8.06
N GLY A 210 7.53 -22.18 -8.97
CA GLY A 210 7.06 -22.35 -10.35
C GLY A 210 6.87 -21.00 -11.06
N LYS A 211 5.70 -20.80 -11.68
CA LYS A 211 5.39 -19.56 -12.44
C LYS A 211 5.22 -18.32 -11.56
N ALA A 212 4.93 -18.46 -10.27
CA ALA A 212 4.73 -17.31 -9.38
C ALA A 212 6.03 -16.48 -9.25
N ALA A 213 7.18 -17.15 -9.15
CA ALA A 213 8.47 -16.47 -9.09
C ALA A 213 8.75 -15.60 -10.32
N LEU A 214 8.40 -16.07 -11.53
CA LEU A 214 8.58 -15.29 -12.76
C LEU A 214 7.70 -14.04 -12.81
N ILE A 215 6.46 -14.12 -12.30
CA ILE A 215 5.55 -12.98 -12.23
C ILE A 215 6.07 -11.94 -11.22
N LEU A 216 6.57 -12.38 -10.07
CA LEU A 216 7.14 -11.51 -9.05
C LEU A 216 8.43 -10.82 -9.53
N LEU A 217 9.29 -11.55 -10.24
CA LEU A 217 10.46 -10.96 -10.88
C LEU A 217 10.07 -9.91 -11.91
N LYS A 218 9.07 -10.20 -12.75
CA LYS A 218 8.56 -9.24 -13.72
C LYS A 218 7.95 -8.01 -13.04
N ALA A 219 7.24 -8.18 -11.92
CA ALA A 219 6.69 -7.09 -11.14
C ALA A 219 7.80 -6.20 -10.53
N PHE A 220 8.89 -6.81 -10.04
CA PHE A 220 10.04 -6.06 -9.57
C PHE A 220 10.71 -5.30 -10.72
N ASP A 221 10.90 -5.93 -11.88
CA ASP A 221 11.44 -5.24 -13.06
C ASP A 221 10.55 -4.05 -13.46
N ASP A 222 9.22 -4.23 -13.48
CA ASP A 222 8.27 -3.14 -13.77
C ASP A 222 8.32 -2.01 -12.73
N LEU A 223 8.53 -2.33 -11.44
CA LEU A 223 8.79 -1.33 -10.40
C LEU A 223 10.07 -0.54 -10.68
N GLN A 224 11.17 -1.20 -11.04
CA GLN A 224 12.41 -0.51 -11.39
C GLN A 224 12.18 0.47 -12.56
N LEU A 225 11.42 0.05 -13.56
CA LEU A 225 11.08 0.91 -14.70
C LEU A 225 10.22 2.10 -14.28
N TYR A 226 9.20 1.87 -13.45
CA TYR A 226 8.35 2.93 -12.91
C TYR A 226 9.18 3.97 -12.14
N ILE A 227 10.02 3.52 -11.21
CA ILE A 227 10.87 4.40 -10.40
C ILE A 227 11.83 5.19 -11.29
N LYS A 228 12.50 4.51 -12.22
CA LYS A 228 13.40 5.18 -13.16
C LYS A 228 12.67 6.25 -13.97
N ASP A 229 11.49 5.92 -14.50
CA ASP A 229 10.70 6.88 -15.25
C ASP A 229 10.29 8.09 -14.38
N LYS A 230 10.05 7.91 -13.08
CA LYS A 230 9.73 9.00 -12.14
C LYS A 230 10.92 9.85 -11.72
N LEU A 231 12.08 9.23 -11.48
CA LEU A 231 13.30 9.95 -11.08
C LEU A 231 13.85 10.83 -12.21
N PHE A 232 13.65 10.43 -13.47
CA PHE A 232 14.19 11.11 -14.65
C PHE A 232 13.14 11.81 -15.52
N ASP A 233 11.89 11.97 -15.05
CA ASP A 233 10.89 12.80 -15.73
C ASP A 233 11.21 14.29 -15.51
N ASP A 234 12.35 14.72 -16.02
CA ASP A 234 12.73 16.13 -16.12
C ASP A 234 11.89 16.77 -17.23
N ASN A 235 10.85 17.51 -16.81
CA ASN A 235 9.95 18.33 -17.63
C ASN A 235 8.82 17.58 -18.34
N ASN A 236 7.68 17.41 -17.64
CA ASN A 236 6.34 17.64 -18.17
C ASN A 236 6.08 17.11 -19.60
N ASN A 237 6.72 16.00 -19.98
CA ASN A 237 6.57 15.41 -21.29
C ASN A 237 5.46 14.39 -21.09
N ASP A 238 4.27 14.96 -20.92
CA ASP A 238 2.93 14.38 -20.71
C ASP A 238 2.52 13.40 -21.83
N ASN A 239 3.46 12.93 -22.64
CA ASN A 239 3.21 11.92 -23.63
C ASN A 239 3.15 10.55 -22.96
N LEU A 240 1.95 10.24 -22.45
CA LEU A 240 1.54 8.92 -21.97
C LEU A 240 1.93 7.78 -22.93
N LEU A 241 2.03 8.02 -24.24
CA LEU A 241 2.44 6.99 -25.20
C LEU A 241 3.92 6.61 -25.07
N SER A 242 4.78 7.48 -24.54
CA SER A 242 6.18 7.14 -24.24
C SER A 242 6.31 6.08 -23.15
N LYS A 243 5.26 5.92 -22.33
CA LYS A 243 5.17 4.92 -21.27
C LYS A 243 4.69 3.56 -21.79
N ILE A 244 4.23 3.48 -23.05
CA ILE A 244 3.98 2.21 -23.76
C ILE A 244 5.31 1.73 -24.33
N ARG A 245 5.82 0.61 -23.80
CA ARG A 245 7.09 0.08 -24.28
C ARG A 245 6.90 -0.81 -25.49
N ILE A 246 7.85 -0.71 -26.41
CA ILE A 246 7.97 -1.58 -27.57
C ILE A 246 9.31 -2.31 -27.49
N SER A 247 9.29 -3.61 -27.68
CA SER A 247 10.50 -4.42 -27.89
C SER A 247 10.72 -4.56 -29.38
N THR A 248 11.98 -4.49 -29.80
CA THR A 248 12.39 -4.73 -31.19
C THR A 248 13.46 -5.82 -31.25
N ASN A 249 13.56 -6.52 -32.38
CA ASN A 249 14.69 -7.40 -32.66
C ASN A 249 15.94 -6.59 -33.08
N ASP A 250 17.06 -7.28 -33.33
CA ASP A 250 18.34 -6.67 -33.74
C ASP A 250 18.27 -5.94 -35.11
N GLU A 251 17.21 -6.19 -35.88
CA GLU A 251 16.92 -5.57 -37.17
C GLU A 251 15.99 -4.35 -37.03
N GLY A 252 15.57 -4.02 -35.80
CA GLY A 252 14.68 -2.90 -35.48
C GLY A 252 13.20 -3.20 -35.71
N GLU A 253 12.82 -4.44 -35.98
CA GLU A 253 11.42 -4.84 -36.15
C GLU A 253 10.75 -5.01 -34.79
N LEU A 254 9.52 -4.50 -34.65
CA LEU A 254 8.70 -4.64 -33.46
C LEU A 254 8.40 -6.11 -33.16
N THR A 255 8.80 -6.58 -31.97
CA THR A 255 8.53 -7.95 -31.49
C THR A 255 7.40 -8.00 -30.47
N GLU A 256 7.29 -7.00 -29.60
CA GLU A 256 6.30 -7.00 -28.52
C GLU A 256 5.94 -5.58 -28.09
N VAL A 257 4.68 -5.37 -27.69
CA VAL A 257 4.21 -4.12 -27.09
C VAL A 257 3.80 -4.40 -25.65
N HIS A 258 4.50 -3.81 -24.70
CA HIS A 258 4.27 -3.97 -23.27
C HIS A 258 3.37 -2.86 -22.77
N VAL A 259 2.05 -3.13 -22.77
CA VAL A 259 1.02 -2.16 -22.33
C VAL A 259 0.74 -2.29 -20.83
N SER A 260 1.15 -3.37 -20.18
CA SER A 260 0.95 -3.57 -18.73
C SER A 260 1.65 -2.51 -17.90
N THR A 261 2.88 -2.14 -18.25
CA THR A 261 3.63 -1.08 -17.55
C THR A 261 2.91 0.27 -17.66
N PHE A 262 2.28 0.55 -18.80
CA PHE A 262 1.46 1.74 -18.99
C PHE A 262 0.16 1.71 -18.18
N ILE A 263 -0.52 0.55 -18.11
CA ILE A 263 -1.75 0.38 -17.32
C ILE A 263 -1.43 0.51 -15.83
N ASN A 264 -0.39 -0.15 -15.34
CA ASN A 264 0.04 -0.06 -13.95
C ASN A 264 0.43 1.38 -13.59
N TYR A 265 1.15 2.07 -14.48
CA TYR A 265 1.44 3.50 -14.32
C TYR A 265 0.14 4.33 -14.21
N LEU A 266 -0.83 4.12 -15.10
CA LEU A 266 -2.10 4.85 -15.05
C LEU A 266 -2.91 4.54 -13.79
N GLU A 267 -2.99 3.29 -13.39
CA GLU A 267 -3.69 2.87 -12.16
C GLU A 267 -3.04 3.52 -10.95
N PHE A 268 -1.71 3.53 -10.92
CA PHE A 268 -0.92 4.16 -9.87
C PHE A 268 -1.14 5.69 -9.82
N GLU A 269 -0.95 6.39 -10.94
CA GLU A 269 -1.13 7.84 -11.00
C GLU A 269 -2.57 8.25 -10.70
N TYR A 270 -3.54 7.46 -11.18
CA TYR A 270 -4.95 7.71 -10.91
C TYR A 270 -5.30 7.52 -9.44
N ALA A 271 -4.63 6.60 -8.74
CA ALA A 271 -4.82 6.42 -7.30
C ALA A 271 -4.32 7.62 -6.49
N ASP A 272 -3.25 8.27 -6.95
CA ASP A 272 -2.64 9.46 -6.33
C ASP A 272 -3.40 10.75 -6.68
N ASN A 273 -3.56 11.05 -7.98
CA ASN A 273 -4.25 12.26 -8.46
C ASN A 273 -5.21 11.96 -9.63
N PRO A 274 -6.43 11.47 -9.33
CA PRO A 274 -7.39 11.07 -10.35
C PRO A 274 -7.70 12.16 -11.39
N GLN A 275 -7.78 13.42 -10.95
CA GLN A 275 -8.09 14.55 -11.84
C GLN A 275 -6.95 14.86 -12.80
N GLN A 276 -5.70 14.83 -12.33
CA GLN A 276 -4.54 15.05 -13.18
C GLN A 276 -4.38 13.93 -14.20
N THR A 277 -4.48 12.66 -13.77
CA THR A 277 -4.37 11.50 -14.66
C THR A 277 -5.46 11.49 -15.73
N LEU A 278 -6.71 11.82 -15.36
CA LEU A 278 -7.80 11.97 -16.33
C LEU A 278 -7.56 13.11 -17.32
N ASN A 279 -6.95 14.21 -16.89
CA ASN A 279 -6.61 15.32 -17.77
C ASN A 279 -5.49 14.93 -18.75
N GLN A 280 -4.46 14.20 -18.31
CA GLN A 280 -3.41 13.66 -19.18
C GLN A 280 -3.98 12.68 -20.21
N LEU A 281 -4.85 11.75 -19.78
CA LEU A 281 -5.54 10.81 -20.68
C LEU A 281 -6.37 11.51 -21.77
N ARG A 282 -7.01 12.64 -21.45
CA ARG A 282 -7.77 13.44 -22.41
C ARG A 282 -6.87 14.10 -23.46
N GLN A 283 -5.65 14.49 -23.11
CA GLN A 283 -4.70 15.13 -24.03
C GLN A 283 -4.14 14.16 -25.10
N VAL A 284 -4.06 12.87 -24.79
CA VAL A 284 -3.70 11.81 -25.76
C VAL A 284 -4.71 11.75 -26.91
N LYS A 285 -5.99 12.00 -26.63
CA LYS A 285 -7.08 11.95 -27.63
C LYS A 285 -7.02 13.10 -28.64
N THR A 286 -6.32 14.18 -28.33
CA THR A 286 -6.18 15.39 -29.18
C THR A 286 -4.96 15.39 -30.08
N HIS A 287 -4.07 14.38 -30.00
CA HIS A 287 -2.83 14.29 -30.77
C HIS A 287 -2.81 13.15 -31.82
N CYS A 288 -3.97 12.60 -32.17
CA CYS A 288 -4.15 11.70 -33.33
C CYS A 288 -4.76 12.45 -34.52
#